data_AF-A0A536NPA4-F1
#
_entry.id   AF-A0A536NPA4-F1
#
_cell.length_a   1.000
_cell.length_b   1.000
_cell.length_c   1.000
_cell.angle_alpha   90.00
_cell.angle_beta   90.00
_cell.angle_gamma   90.00
#
_symmetry.space_group_name_H-M   'P 1'
#
loop_
_entity.id
_entity.type
_entity.pdbx_description
1 polymer ?
#
loop_
_entity_poly.entity_id
_entity_poly.type
_entity_poly.pdbx_seq_one_letter_code
_entity_poly.pdbx_strand_id
1 'polypeptide(L)'
;MPTRPSSSDSTSINTDVAAELLEAWADQPAIDHHCHPLRRWPFQLSPLELRTAFTEALDPQLAERDVVHSVAYRDAIRRIAGELECEATEDAVLAYRNGADANGYAKRLLRRTVTGTMLVDTGFAGPDTLTLPEQERATGIPQREIVRLETLAESLIEGADDPREWFAAVRAALRAAIERGAVGVKTICAYRATLKLQPVDTDALGVAFSATRVRAESGLRPRLSGSALCHALLFEAAEECRELDVPLQVHCGFGDPDEDLAEASPLGLRPLFTEPSYRGLRVTLLHCYPYHREADYLCSVFPDVYMDLSLTIPFAGLEGGRAMRE
;
A
#
# COMPACT_ATOMS: atom_id res chain seq x y z
N MET A 1 -1.74 50.49 29.59
CA MET A 1 -1.06 49.45 28.80
C MET A 1 -2.01 49.00 27.70
N PRO A 2 -1.70 49.24 26.42
CA PRO A 2 -2.57 48.80 25.33
C PRO A 2 -2.30 47.31 25.04
N THR A 3 -3.39 46.54 25.00
CA THR A 3 -3.44 45.12 24.66
C THR A 3 -3.03 44.92 23.19
N ARG A 4 -2.04 44.07 22.92
CA ARG A 4 -1.72 43.60 21.57
C ARG A 4 -2.88 42.75 21.03
N PRO A 5 -3.30 42.90 19.77
CA PRO A 5 -4.18 41.94 19.14
C PRO A 5 -3.41 40.63 18.88
N SER A 6 -4.04 39.50 19.15
CA SER A 6 -3.55 38.18 18.79
C SER A 6 -3.54 38.02 17.27
N SER A 7 -2.37 37.86 16.67
CA SER A 7 -2.22 37.44 15.28
C SER A 7 -2.58 35.96 15.16
N SER A 8 -3.86 35.65 14.97
CA SER A 8 -4.28 34.40 14.35
C SER A 8 -4.23 34.59 12.83
N ASP A 9 -3.01 34.71 12.28
CA ASP A 9 -2.82 34.57 10.84
C ASP A 9 -2.92 33.08 10.53
N SER A 10 -4.14 32.62 10.25
CA SER A 10 -4.32 31.42 9.47
C SER A 10 -3.60 31.66 8.15
N THR A 11 -2.63 30.81 7.82
CA THR A 11 -2.06 30.68 6.48
C THR A 11 -3.17 30.28 5.52
N SER A 12 -3.99 31.25 5.09
CA SER A 12 -4.91 31.03 3.97
C SER A 12 -4.03 30.92 2.74
N ILE A 13 -3.91 29.69 2.20
CA ILE A 13 -3.34 29.49 0.87
C ILE A 13 -4.11 30.43 -0.06
N ASN A 14 -3.40 31.34 -0.72
CA ASN A 14 -4.01 32.25 -1.69
C ASN A 14 -4.71 31.39 -2.74
N THR A 15 -6.03 31.48 -2.81
CA THR A 15 -6.87 30.62 -3.67
C THR A 15 -6.48 30.73 -5.15
N ASP A 16 -5.96 31.88 -5.55
CA ASP A 16 -5.50 32.13 -6.92
C ASP A 16 -4.22 31.33 -7.23
N VAL A 17 -3.27 31.27 -6.29
CA VAL A 17 -2.04 30.48 -6.43
C VAL A 17 -2.34 28.97 -6.42
N ALA A 18 -3.29 28.53 -5.59
CA ALA A 18 -3.73 27.14 -5.59
C ALA A 18 -4.37 26.76 -6.94
N ALA A 19 -5.20 27.65 -7.51
CA ALA A 19 -5.80 27.42 -8.82
C ALA A 19 -4.75 27.35 -9.94
N GLU A 20 -3.77 28.26 -9.95
CA GLU A 20 -2.66 28.23 -10.91
C GLU A 20 -1.81 26.95 -10.81
N LEU A 21 -1.52 26.49 -9.60
CA LEU A 21 -0.78 25.23 -9.39
C LEU A 21 -1.58 24.01 -9.85
N LEU A 22 -2.88 23.97 -9.55
CA LEU A 22 -3.77 22.90 -10.01
C LEU A 22 -3.85 22.87 -11.54
N GLU A 23 -3.95 24.03 -12.19
CA GLU A 23 -3.93 24.13 -13.65
C GLU A 23 -2.58 23.68 -14.22
N ALA A 24 -1.46 24.10 -13.61
CA ALA A 24 -0.12 23.71 -14.06
C ALA A 24 0.14 22.19 -13.93
N TRP A 25 -0.51 21.52 -12.97
CA TRP A 25 -0.35 20.08 -12.74
C TRP A 25 -1.43 19.22 -13.38
N ALA A 26 -2.51 19.81 -13.90
CA ALA A 26 -3.68 19.10 -14.41
C ALA A 26 -3.34 18.03 -15.47
N ASP A 27 -2.33 18.30 -16.31
CA ASP A 27 -1.92 17.42 -17.39
C ASP A 27 -0.62 16.64 -17.08
N GLN A 28 -0.06 16.77 -15.87
CA GLN A 28 1.15 16.04 -15.49
C GLN A 28 0.81 14.59 -15.18
N PRO A 29 1.38 13.60 -15.91
CA PRO A 29 1.03 12.22 -15.66
C PRO A 29 1.50 11.74 -14.30
N ALA A 30 0.57 11.29 -13.46
CA ALA A 30 0.89 10.74 -12.14
C ALA A 30 1.51 9.35 -12.26
N ILE A 31 2.47 9.05 -11.39
CA ILE A 31 2.92 7.68 -11.13
C ILE A 31 2.19 7.19 -9.90
N ASP A 32 1.29 6.22 -10.07
CA ASP A 32 0.72 5.50 -8.95
C ASP A 32 1.77 4.53 -8.41
N HIS A 33 2.52 4.98 -7.40
CA HIS A 33 3.72 4.30 -6.94
C HIS A 33 3.44 3.09 -6.04
N HIS A 34 2.19 2.87 -5.64
CA HIS A 34 1.77 1.68 -4.92
C HIS A 34 0.28 1.40 -5.15
N CYS A 35 -0.01 0.37 -5.93
CA CYS A 35 -1.36 -0.11 -6.17
C CYS A 35 -1.41 -1.64 -6.23
N HIS A 36 -2.61 -2.19 -6.43
CA HIS A 36 -2.83 -3.63 -6.47
C HIS A 36 -3.40 -4.11 -7.81
N PRO A 37 -3.25 -5.41 -8.12
CA PRO A 37 -3.91 -6.03 -9.27
C PRO A 37 -5.42 -5.83 -9.21
N LEU A 38 -5.99 -5.41 -10.33
CA LEU A 38 -7.42 -5.26 -10.49
C LEU A 38 -8.08 -6.63 -10.64
N ARG A 39 -9.30 -6.75 -10.11
CA ARG A 39 -10.14 -7.93 -10.34
C ARG A 39 -10.41 -8.12 -11.82
N ARG A 40 -10.32 -9.36 -12.29
CA ARG A 40 -10.64 -9.76 -13.65
C ARG A 40 -12.10 -9.49 -13.97
N TRP A 41 -12.35 -8.83 -15.10
CA TRP A 41 -13.67 -8.54 -15.66
C TRP A 41 -13.86 -9.22 -17.03
N PRO A 42 -15.11 -9.44 -17.50
CA PRO A 42 -16.38 -9.02 -16.90
C PRO A 42 -16.78 -9.85 -15.67
N PHE A 43 -17.47 -9.21 -14.73
CA PHE A 43 -18.19 -9.86 -13.62
C PHE A 43 -19.40 -8.99 -13.26
N GLN A 44 -20.40 -9.54 -12.56
CA GLN A 44 -21.50 -8.73 -12.02
C GLN A 44 -21.11 -8.22 -10.64
N LEU A 45 -21.05 -6.90 -10.46
CA LEU A 45 -20.72 -6.27 -9.18
C LEU A 45 -22.01 -6.11 -8.38
N SER A 46 -22.07 -6.78 -7.24
CA SER A 46 -23.15 -6.60 -6.27
C SER A 46 -22.96 -5.31 -5.44
N PRO A 47 -24.03 -4.79 -4.81
CA PRO A 47 -23.92 -3.71 -3.84
C PRO A 47 -22.92 -3.99 -2.72
N LEU A 48 -22.91 -5.22 -2.20
CA LEU A 48 -22.00 -5.61 -1.13
C LEU A 48 -20.54 -5.54 -1.59
N GLU A 49 -20.21 -6.14 -2.74
CA GLU A 49 -18.85 -6.09 -3.29
C GLU A 49 -18.38 -4.65 -3.59
N LEU A 50 -19.29 -3.77 -4.05
CA LEU A 50 -18.96 -2.36 -4.24
C LEU A 50 -18.60 -1.71 -2.90
N ARG A 51 -19.42 -1.89 -1.87
CA ARG A 51 -19.21 -1.30 -0.54
C ARG A 51 -17.96 -1.85 0.14
N THR A 52 -17.61 -3.11 -0.07
CA THR A 52 -16.37 -3.71 0.45
C THR A 52 -15.12 -2.99 -0.06
N ALA A 53 -15.14 -2.42 -1.27
CA ALA A 53 -14.01 -1.61 -1.76
C ALA A 53 -13.83 -0.28 -1.02
N PHE A 54 -14.74 0.07 -0.10
CA PHE A 54 -14.73 1.29 0.72
C PHE A 54 -14.65 1.00 2.22
N THR A 55 -14.13 -0.16 2.61
CA THR A 55 -13.71 -0.41 4.00
C THR A 55 -12.61 -1.48 4.08
N GLU A 56 -11.68 -1.34 5.03
CA GLU A 56 -10.74 -2.41 5.43
C GLU A 56 -11.36 -3.38 6.46
N ALA A 57 -12.63 -3.20 6.81
CA ALA A 57 -13.31 -4.10 7.73
C ALA A 57 -13.51 -5.49 7.13
N LEU A 58 -13.15 -6.52 7.91
CA LEU A 58 -13.38 -7.92 7.55
C LEU A 58 -14.81 -8.41 7.86
N ASP A 59 -15.53 -7.72 8.76
CA ASP A 59 -16.92 -8.06 9.07
C ASP A 59 -17.84 -7.56 7.94
N PRO A 60 -18.51 -8.46 7.19
CA PRO A 60 -19.38 -8.06 6.08
C PRO A 60 -20.54 -7.17 6.54
N GLN A 61 -20.95 -7.20 7.81
CA GLN A 61 -22.02 -6.32 8.31
C GLN A 61 -21.67 -4.84 8.18
N LEU A 62 -20.38 -4.48 8.32
CA LEU A 62 -19.92 -3.11 8.20
C LEU A 62 -20.04 -2.63 6.74
N ALA A 63 -19.66 -3.49 5.79
CA ALA A 63 -19.88 -3.21 4.37
C ALA A 63 -21.38 -3.16 4.02
N GLU A 64 -22.20 -4.05 4.57
CA GLU A 64 -23.64 -4.10 4.30
C GLU A 64 -24.40 -2.88 4.84
N ARG A 65 -24.06 -2.42 6.05
CA ARG A 65 -24.91 -1.49 6.81
C ARG A 65 -24.27 -0.12 7.04
N ASP A 66 -22.97 -0.05 7.23
CA ASP A 66 -22.32 1.16 7.75
C ASP A 66 -21.62 1.98 6.67
N VAL A 67 -20.99 1.31 5.68
CA VAL A 67 -20.24 1.99 4.60
C VAL A 67 -21.10 3.02 3.86
N VAL A 68 -22.38 2.71 3.62
CA VAL A 68 -23.33 3.61 2.94
C VAL A 68 -23.55 4.93 3.66
N HIS A 69 -23.27 4.97 4.97
CA HIS A 69 -23.38 6.17 5.80
C HIS A 69 -22.07 6.96 5.89
N SER A 70 -20.95 6.38 5.46
CA SER A 70 -19.65 7.07 5.46
C SER A 70 -19.63 8.24 4.49
N VAL A 71 -18.94 9.32 4.87
CA VAL A 71 -18.78 10.50 4.00
C VAL A 71 -18.01 10.15 2.73
N ALA A 72 -16.98 9.32 2.87
CA ALA A 72 -16.12 8.87 1.78
C ALA A 72 -16.91 8.12 0.70
N TYR A 73 -17.73 7.15 1.10
CA TYR A 73 -18.55 6.39 0.15
C TYR A 73 -19.55 7.30 -0.58
N ARG A 74 -20.25 8.16 0.17
CA ARG A 74 -21.25 9.07 -0.42
C ARG A 74 -20.62 10.09 -1.36
N ASP A 75 -19.41 10.57 -1.07
CA ASP A 75 -18.65 11.43 -1.97
C ASP A 75 -18.20 10.67 -3.22
N ALA A 76 -17.67 9.45 -3.06
CA ALA A 76 -17.26 8.60 -4.18
C ALA A 76 -18.42 8.28 -5.13
N ILE A 77 -19.60 7.90 -4.62
CA ILE A 77 -20.78 7.64 -5.45
C ILE A 77 -21.18 8.89 -6.26
N ARG A 78 -21.15 10.09 -5.66
CA ARG A 78 -21.45 11.34 -6.38
C ARG A 78 -20.44 11.63 -7.48
N ARG A 79 -19.14 11.47 -7.20
CA ARG A 79 -18.07 11.69 -8.18
C ARG A 79 -18.16 10.71 -9.34
N ILE A 80 -18.32 9.43 -9.03
CA ILE A 80 -18.47 8.39 -10.04
C ILE A 80 -19.72 8.66 -10.88
N ALA A 81 -20.87 8.96 -10.27
CA ALA A 81 -22.08 9.30 -11.01
C ALA A 81 -21.91 10.53 -11.91
N GLY A 82 -21.19 11.55 -11.46
CA GLY A 82 -20.83 12.70 -12.28
C GLY A 82 -19.98 12.31 -13.49
N GLU A 83 -18.99 11.43 -13.31
CA GLU A 83 -18.15 10.93 -14.41
C GLU A 83 -18.90 9.99 -15.37
N LEU A 84 -19.88 9.25 -14.88
CA LEU A 84 -20.72 8.35 -15.69
C LEU A 84 -21.95 9.06 -16.30
N GLU A 85 -22.22 10.30 -15.90
CA GLU A 85 -23.41 11.08 -16.25
C GLU A 85 -24.72 10.35 -15.92
N CYS A 86 -24.77 9.71 -14.75
CA CYS A 86 -25.97 9.03 -14.23
C CYS A 86 -26.49 9.69 -12.95
N GLU A 87 -27.61 9.19 -12.43
CA GLU A 87 -28.12 9.62 -11.13
C GLU A 87 -27.09 9.32 -10.03
N ALA A 88 -26.95 10.23 -9.05
CA ALA A 88 -25.99 10.11 -7.94
C ALA A 88 -26.46 9.15 -6.84
N THR A 89 -26.85 7.94 -7.24
CA THR A 89 -27.28 6.84 -6.38
C THR A 89 -26.43 5.60 -6.63
N GLU A 90 -26.28 4.76 -5.61
CA GLU A 90 -25.56 3.48 -5.72
C GLU A 90 -26.18 2.59 -6.81
N ASP A 91 -27.51 2.48 -6.83
CA ASP A 91 -28.24 1.67 -7.79
C ASP A 91 -27.98 2.11 -9.25
N ALA A 92 -27.98 3.42 -9.52
CA ALA A 92 -27.72 3.94 -10.85
C ALA A 92 -26.27 3.71 -11.29
N VAL A 93 -25.30 3.92 -10.40
CA VAL A 93 -23.87 3.64 -10.66
C VAL A 93 -23.66 2.15 -10.94
N LEU A 94 -24.24 1.27 -10.12
CA LEU A 94 -24.15 -0.18 -10.30
C LEU A 94 -24.83 -0.64 -11.60
N ALA A 95 -26.03 -0.13 -11.89
CA ALA A 95 -26.74 -0.46 -13.12
C ALA A 95 -25.95 -0.05 -14.36
N TYR A 96 -25.37 1.17 -14.36
CA TYR A 96 -24.49 1.62 -15.44
C TYR A 96 -23.27 0.69 -15.57
N ARG A 97 -22.54 0.48 -14.47
CA ARG A 97 -21.31 -0.32 -14.47
C ARG A 97 -21.56 -1.75 -14.94
N ASN A 98 -22.66 -2.37 -14.51
CA ASN A 98 -23.00 -3.76 -14.87
C ASN A 98 -23.56 -3.90 -16.29
N GLY A 99 -24.11 -2.83 -16.87
CA GLY A 99 -24.59 -2.79 -18.26
C GLY A 99 -23.56 -2.33 -19.29
N ALA A 100 -22.46 -1.71 -18.85
CA ALA A 100 -21.41 -1.19 -19.72
C ALA A 100 -20.40 -2.26 -20.17
N ASP A 101 -19.71 -2.01 -21.29
CA ASP A 101 -18.49 -2.75 -21.63
C ASP A 101 -17.41 -2.47 -20.56
N ALA A 102 -16.89 -3.53 -19.94
CA ALA A 102 -16.00 -3.41 -18.79
C ALA A 102 -14.68 -2.68 -19.13
N ASN A 103 -14.12 -2.90 -20.33
CA ASN A 103 -12.91 -2.22 -20.77
C ASN A 103 -13.18 -0.73 -21.04
N GLY A 104 -14.29 -0.41 -21.69
CA GLY A 104 -14.75 0.96 -21.90
C GLY A 104 -14.99 1.71 -20.59
N TYR A 105 -15.65 1.05 -19.62
CA TYR A 105 -15.88 1.58 -18.27
C TYR A 105 -14.57 1.89 -17.55
N ALA A 106 -13.65 0.91 -17.46
CA ALA A 106 -12.36 1.08 -16.80
C ALA A 106 -11.53 2.21 -17.43
N LYS A 107 -11.43 2.22 -18.77
CA LYS A 107 -10.71 3.29 -19.50
C LYS A 107 -11.33 4.67 -19.30
N ARG A 108 -12.66 4.77 -19.23
CA ARG A 108 -13.35 6.05 -18.97
C ARG A 108 -12.92 6.63 -17.63
N LEU A 109 -12.94 5.83 -16.56
CA LEU A 109 -12.55 6.28 -15.23
C LEU A 109 -11.04 6.54 -15.10
N LEU A 110 -10.19 5.62 -15.56
CA LEU A 110 -8.74 5.74 -15.42
C LEU A 110 -8.14 6.86 -16.28
N ARG A 111 -8.76 7.25 -17.40
CA ARG A 111 -8.28 8.42 -18.15
C ARG A 111 -8.42 9.72 -17.38
N ARG A 112 -9.37 9.82 -16.44
CA ARG A 112 -9.56 11.02 -15.62
C ARG A 112 -8.47 11.23 -14.59
N THR A 113 -7.76 10.17 -14.21
CA THR A 113 -6.70 10.26 -13.19
C THR A 113 -5.36 10.71 -13.79
N VAL A 114 -5.26 10.80 -15.12
CA VAL A 114 -4.01 11.13 -15.85
C VAL A 114 -2.85 10.25 -15.37
N THR A 115 -3.10 8.99 -15.01
CA THR A 115 -2.06 8.09 -14.51
C THR A 115 -1.19 7.61 -15.66
N GLY A 116 0.09 7.95 -15.62
CA GLY A 116 1.08 7.58 -16.64
C GLY A 116 1.72 6.22 -16.42
N THR A 117 1.81 5.73 -15.18
CA THR A 117 2.36 4.41 -14.83
C THR A 117 1.82 3.95 -13.49
N MET A 118 1.65 2.63 -13.34
CA MET A 118 1.23 1.99 -12.09
C MET A 118 2.31 1.01 -11.61
N LEU A 119 2.73 1.13 -10.35
CA LEU A 119 3.65 0.22 -9.68
C LEU A 119 2.83 -0.73 -8.79
N VAL A 120 2.75 -1.98 -9.23
CA VAL A 120 1.76 -2.93 -8.74
C VAL A 120 2.41 -3.93 -7.78
N ASP A 121 1.97 -3.93 -6.53
CA ASP A 121 2.29 -4.97 -5.55
C ASP A 121 1.56 -6.27 -5.94
N THR A 122 2.31 -7.20 -6.54
CA THR A 122 1.77 -8.46 -7.07
C THR A 122 1.50 -9.51 -5.99
N GLY A 123 1.95 -9.29 -4.74
CA GLY A 123 1.74 -10.25 -3.65
C GLY A 123 0.34 -10.24 -3.05
N PHE A 124 -0.49 -9.25 -3.42
CA PHE A 124 -1.92 -9.26 -3.12
C PHE A 124 -2.78 -9.95 -4.20
N ALA A 125 -2.15 -10.49 -5.25
CA ALA A 125 -2.86 -11.15 -6.34
C ALA A 125 -3.66 -12.37 -5.84
N GLY A 126 -4.90 -12.47 -6.32
CA GLY A 126 -5.77 -13.64 -6.16
C GLY A 126 -6.04 -14.35 -7.49
N PRO A 127 -6.66 -15.54 -7.47
CA PRO A 127 -7.04 -16.27 -8.69
C PRO A 127 -7.87 -15.45 -9.67
N ASP A 128 -8.68 -14.53 -9.15
CA ASP A 128 -9.58 -13.67 -9.93
C ASP A 128 -8.98 -12.30 -10.25
N THR A 129 -7.66 -12.14 -10.20
CA THR A 129 -6.98 -10.87 -10.55
C THR A 129 -6.36 -10.92 -11.94
N LEU A 130 -6.15 -9.74 -12.53
CA LEU A 130 -5.40 -9.59 -13.78
C LEU A 130 -3.90 -9.71 -13.50
N THR A 131 -3.17 -10.41 -14.38
CA THR A 131 -1.71 -10.31 -14.43
C THR A 131 -1.28 -8.94 -14.94
N LEU A 132 -0.04 -8.51 -14.69
CA LEU A 132 0.46 -7.20 -15.17
C LEU A 132 0.24 -6.97 -16.67
N PRO A 133 0.56 -7.93 -17.58
CA PRO A 133 0.33 -7.72 -19.01
C PRO A 133 -1.16 -7.64 -19.38
N GLU A 134 -2.03 -8.36 -18.65
CA GLU A 134 -3.47 -8.26 -18.88
C GLU A 134 -4.03 -6.93 -18.40
N GLN A 135 -3.60 -6.47 -17.23
CA GLN A 135 -3.97 -5.16 -16.68
C GLN A 135 -3.51 -4.03 -17.59
N GLU A 136 -2.26 -4.05 -18.07
CA GLU A 136 -1.73 -3.06 -19.02
C GLU A 136 -2.58 -2.99 -20.29
N ARG A 137 -2.95 -4.14 -20.88
CA ARG A 137 -3.83 -4.17 -22.05
C ARG A 137 -5.22 -3.61 -21.76
N ALA A 138 -5.74 -3.89 -20.57
CA ALA A 138 -7.10 -3.52 -20.21
C ALA A 138 -7.23 -2.03 -19.86
N THR A 139 -6.24 -1.46 -19.17
CA THR A 139 -6.21 -0.03 -18.78
C THR A 139 -5.58 0.87 -19.83
N GLY A 140 -4.61 0.36 -20.60
CA GLY A 140 -3.75 1.16 -21.48
C GLY A 140 -2.66 1.93 -20.73
N ILE A 141 -2.45 1.63 -19.44
CA ILE A 141 -1.45 2.29 -18.59
C ILE A 141 -0.29 1.31 -18.36
N PRO A 142 0.97 1.73 -18.60
CA PRO A 142 2.15 0.92 -18.29
C PRO A 142 2.14 0.39 -16.85
N GLN A 143 2.47 -0.89 -16.69
CA GLN A 143 2.54 -1.55 -15.38
C GLN A 143 3.98 -1.93 -15.06
N ARG A 144 4.37 -1.85 -13.78
CA ARG A 144 5.66 -2.33 -13.27
C ARG A 144 5.45 -3.10 -11.98
N GLU A 145 6.25 -4.14 -11.76
CA GLU A 145 6.11 -5.00 -10.58
C GLU A 145 6.79 -4.38 -9.35
N ILE A 146 6.09 -4.45 -8.21
CA ILE A 146 6.65 -4.39 -6.87
C ILE A 146 6.52 -5.78 -6.25
N VAL A 147 7.63 -6.34 -5.79
CA VAL A 147 7.66 -7.70 -5.22
C VAL A 147 7.26 -7.64 -3.75
N ARG A 148 6.20 -8.35 -3.36
CA ARG A 148 5.87 -8.52 -1.93
C ARG A 148 6.80 -9.53 -1.28
N LEU A 149 7.58 -9.04 -0.31
CA LEU A 149 8.62 -9.79 0.37
C LEU A 149 8.07 -11.04 1.07
N GLU A 150 6.97 -10.89 1.82
CA GLU A 150 6.42 -11.98 2.63
C GLU A 150 5.88 -13.10 1.75
N THR A 151 5.13 -12.78 0.70
CA THR A 151 4.60 -13.78 -0.24
C THR A 151 5.72 -14.53 -0.96
N LEU A 152 6.76 -13.80 -1.39
CA LEU A 152 7.93 -14.41 -2.00
C LEU A 152 8.63 -15.36 -1.02
N ALA A 153 8.88 -14.90 0.21
CA ALA A 153 9.60 -15.67 1.21
C ALA A 153 8.80 -16.90 1.69
N GLU A 154 7.48 -16.78 1.84
CA GLU A 154 6.55 -17.89 2.10
C GLU A 154 6.65 -18.98 1.03
N SER A 155 6.76 -18.59 -0.25
CA SER A 155 6.85 -19.56 -1.36
C SER A 155 8.15 -20.36 -1.39
N LEU A 156 9.19 -19.88 -0.71
CA LEU A 156 10.54 -20.46 -0.73
C LEU A 156 10.85 -21.27 0.54
N ILE A 157 9.96 -21.26 1.54
CA ILE A 157 10.28 -21.82 2.87
C ILE A 157 10.40 -23.35 2.87
N GLU A 158 9.62 -24.04 2.04
CA GLU A 158 9.67 -25.52 1.91
C GLU A 158 10.97 -26.00 1.27
N GLY A 159 11.62 -25.16 0.46
CA GLY A 159 12.81 -25.51 -0.31
C GLY A 159 14.13 -25.28 0.41
N ALA A 160 14.12 -24.91 1.70
CA ALA A 160 15.31 -24.60 2.48
C ALA A 160 15.36 -25.41 3.78
N ASP A 161 16.54 -25.89 4.16
CA ASP A 161 16.72 -26.70 5.37
C ASP A 161 16.88 -25.83 6.63
N ASP A 162 17.41 -24.62 6.48
CA ASP A 162 17.66 -23.68 7.58
C ASP A 162 17.41 -22.21 7.17
N PRO A 163 17.35 -21.27 8.15
CA PRO A 163 17.11 -19.85 7.85
C PRO A 163 18.14 -19.21 6.91
N ARG A 164 19.40 -19.63 6.94
CA ARG A 164 20.46 -19.06 6.11
C ARG A 164 20.27 -19.44 4.64
N GLU A 165 19.94 -20.70 4.38
CA GLU A 165 19.58 -21.17 3.04
C GLU A 165 18.33 -20.47 2.52
N TRP A 166 17.33 -20.32 3.38
CA TRP A 166 16.10 -19.61 3.05
C TRP A 166 16.35 -18.15 2.67
N PHE A 167 17.13 -17.40 3.45
CA PHE A 167 17.50 -16.03 3.10
C PHE A 167 18.30 -15.95 1.81
N ALA A 168 19.21 -16.90 1.56
CA ALA A 168 19.94 -16.96 0.29
C ALA A 168 18.99 -17.16 -0.91
N ALA A 169 17.98 -18.02 -0.77
CA ALA A 169 16.95 -18.22 -1.78
C ALA A 169 16.09 -16.98 -2.00
N VAL A 170 15.68 -16.29 -0.92
CA VAL A 170 14.92 -15.04 -0.99
C VAL A 170 15.72 -13.96 -1.72
N ARG A 171 16.98 -13.72 -1.33
CA ARG A 171 17.86 -12.75 -1.99
C ARG A 171 18.03 -13.08 -3.47
N ALA A 172 18.30 -14.33 -3.82
CA ALA A 172 18.41 -14.76 -5.21
C ALA A 172 17.12 -14.51 -6.02
N ALA A 173 15.95 -14.76 -5.42
CA ALA A 173 14.67 -14.55 -6.08
C ALA A 173 14.33 -13.06 -6.24
N LEU A 174 14.67 -12.22 -5.26
CA LEU A 174 14.57 -10.75 -5.37
C LEU A 174 15.46 -10.23 -6.52
N ARG A 175 16.75 -10.61 -6.55
CA ARG A 175 17.67 -10.25 -7.65
C ARG A 175 17.08 -10.64 -9.01
N ALA A 176 16.61 -11.88 -9.14
CA ALA A 176 16.03 -12.37 -10.38
C ALA A 176 14.75 -11.62 -10.78
N ALA A 177 13.94 -11.15 -9.83
CA ALA A 177 12.75 -10.34 -10.11
C ALA A 177 13.12 -8.94 -10.60
N ILE A 178 14.09 -8.29 -9.95
CA ILE A 178 14.59 -6.97 -10.38
C ILE A 178 15.24 -7.07 -11.78
N GLU A 179 16.03 -8.11 -12.06
CA GLU A 179 16.60 -8.37 -13.40
C GLU A 179 15.51 -8.55 -14.49
N ARG A 180 14.32 -9.05 -14.12
CA ARG A 180 13.16 -9.16 -15.03
C ARG A 180 12.37 -7.85 -15.15
N GLY A 181 12.73 -6.81 -14.41
CA GLY A 181 12.13 -5.48 -14.50
C GLY A 181 11.18 -5.10 -13.37
N ALA A 182 11.14 -5.86 -12.26
CA ALA A 182 10.54 -5.34 -11.04
C ALA A 182 11.32 -4.11 -10.56
N VAL A 183 10.63 -3.14 -9.98
CA VAL A 183 11.18 -1.80 -9.69
C VAL A 183 11.26 -1.47 -8.20
N GLY A 184 10.93 -2.43 -7.34
CA GLY A 184 10.93 -2.24 -5.90
C GLY A 184 10.44 -3.47 -5.15
N VAL A 185 10.58 -3.41 -3.84
CA VAL A 185 10.14 -4.47 -2.91
C VAL A 185 9.18 -3.85 -1.91
N LYS A 186 8.15 -4.59 -1.52
CA LYS A 186 7.18 -4.21 -0.50
C LYS A 186 7.22 -5.20 0.66
N THR A 187 7.30 -4.69 1.88
CA THR A 187 7.04 -5.47 3.08
C THR A 187 5.68 -5.10 3.68
N ILE A 188 4.96 -6.12 4.14
CA ILE A 188 3.77 -6.02 4.98
C ILE A 188 4.08 -6.43 6.43
N CYS A 189 5.31 -6.18 6.91
CA CYS A 189 5.73 -6.55 8.27
C CYS A 189 4.73 -6.11 9.33
N ALA A 190 4.12 -4.92 9.21
CA ALA A 190 3.10 -4.40 10.14
C ALA A 190 1.89 -5.35 10.35
N TYR A 191 1.51 -6.13 9.33
CA TYR A 191 0.45 -7.14 9.43
C TYR A 191 0.90 -8.45 10.08
N ARG A 192 2.21 -8.67 10.21
CA ARG A 192 2.79 -9.96 10.58
C ARG A 192 3.55 -9.91 11.91
N ALA A 193 4.02 -8.73 12.29
CA ALA A 193 4.78 -8.43 13.48
C ALA A 193 4.73 -6.91 13.78
N THR A 194 5.24 -6.50 14.93
CA THR A 194 5.46 -5.07 15.23
C THR A 194 6.46 -4.44 14.26
N LEU A 195 6.28 -3.17 13.90
CA LEU A 195 7.28 -2.37 13.19
C LEU A 195 8.41 -1.89 14.09
N LYS A 196 8.33 -2.09 15.41
CA LYS A 196 9.43 -1.82 16.34
C LYS A 196 10.54 -2.83 16.16
N LEU A 197 11.40 -2.61 15.17
CA LEU A 197 12.46 -3.54 14.80
C LEU A 197 13.42 -3.77 15.97
N GLN A 198 13.72 -5.03 16.22
CA GLN A 198 14.65 -5.46 17.26
C GLN A 198 15.76 -6.33 16.65
N PRO A 199 16.95 -6.38 17.28
CA PRO A 199 17.93 -7.40 16.97
C PRO A 199 17.31 -8.80 17.04
N VAL A 200 17.66 -9.64 16.07
CA VAL A 200 17.07 -10.98 15.94
C VAL A 200 17.86 -11.97 16.79
N ASP A 201 17.15 -12.69 17.67
CA ASP A 201 17.68 -13.87 18.34
C ASP A 201 17.69 -15.06 17.37
N THR A 202 18.87 -15.63 17.14
CA THR A 202 19.08 -16.73 16.18
C THR A 202 18.36 -18.00 16.58
N ASP A 203 18.22 -18.27 17.88
CA ASP A 203 17.53 -19.46 18.36
C ASP A 203 16.02 -19.32 18.13
N ALA A 204 15.46 -18.17 18.47
CA ALA A 204 14.06 -17.85 18.20
C ALA A 204 13.74 -17.88 16.69
N LEU A 205 14.65 -17.37 15.85
CA LEU A 205 14.54 -17.45 14.39
C LEU A 205 14.50 -18.91 13.92
N GLY A 206 15.43 -19.75 14.38
CA GLY A 206 15.47 -21.17 14.00
C GLY A 206 14.21 -21.94 14.38
N VAL A 207 13.68 -21.68 15.58
CA VAL A 207 12.40 -22.28 16.04
C VAL A 207 11.23 -21.81 15.17
N ALA A 208 11.11 -20.50 14.94
CA ALA A 208 10.02 -19.93 14.16
C ALA A 208 10.06 -20.39 12.69
N PHE A 209 11.24 -20.44 12.09
CA PHE A 209 11.47 -21.00 10.75
C PHE A 209 11.01 -22.45 10.68
N SER A 210 11.50 -23.30 11.60
CA SER A 210 11.17 -24.73 11.63
C SER A 210 9.66 -24.95 11.78
N ALA A 211 9.00 -24.18 12.65
CA ALA A 211 7.55 -24.26 12.83
C ALA A 211 6.78 -23.88 11.56
N THR A 212 7.22 -22.83 10.85
CA THR A 212 6.57 -22.40 9.60
C THR A 212 6.80 -23.42 8.48
N ARG A 213 8.01 -23.97 8.37
CA ARG A 213 8.38 -25.00 7.39
C ARG A 213 7.56 -26.28 7.58
N VAL A 214 7.42 -26.77 8.81
CA VAL A 214 6.61 -27.98 9.11
C VAL A 214 5.14 -27.78 8.73
N ARG A 215 4.58 -26.58 8.93
CA ARG A 215 3.22 -26.26 8.47
C ARG A 215 3.11 -26.34 6.95
N ALA A 216 4.09 -25.81 6.25
CA ALA A 216 4.16 -25.82 4.79
C ALA A 216 4.24 -27.27 4.25
N GLU A 217 5.16 -28.08 4.79
CA GLU A 217 5.28 -29.52 4.47
C GLU A 217 3.99 -30.32 4.73
N SER A 218 3.15 -29.86 5.67
CA SER A 218 1.84 -30.45 5.97
C SER A 218 0.74 -30.05 4.96
N GLY A 219 1.10 -29.34 3.88
CA GLY A 219 0.19 -28.85 2.85
C GLY A 219 -0.63 -27.63 3.25
N LEU A 220 -0.34 -27.00 4.40
CA LEU A 220 -0.96 -25.74 4.80
C LEU A 220 -0.19 -24.59 4.17
N ARG A 221 -0.90 -23.56 3.68
CA ARG A 221 -0.22 -22.37 3.17
C ARG A 221 0.63 -21.75 4.29
N PRO A 222 1.96 -21.61 4.12
CA PRO A 222 2.79 -20.96 5.10
C PRO A 222 2.34 -19.51 5.25
N ARG A 223 2.32 -19.04 6.50
CA ARG A 223 2.09 -17.64 6.83
C ARG A 223 3.21 -17.22 7.77
N LEU A 224 4.06 -16.30 7.32
CA LEU A 224 5.09 -15.70 8.17
C LEU A 224 4.43 -14.82 9.22
N SER A 225 4.79 -15.02 10.48
CA SER A 225 4.31 -14.20 11.59
C SER A 225 5.32 -14.20 12.74
N GLY A 226 5.32 -13.11 13.50
CA GLY A 226 6.17 -12.93 14.67
C GLY A 226 7.50 -12.26 14.34
N SER A 227 7.98 -11.47 15.31
CA SER A 227 9.13 -10.58 15.13
C SER A 227 10.41 -11.30 14.72
N ALA A 228 10.69 -12.50 15.23
CA ALA A 228 11.92 -13.22 14.92
C ALA A 228 12.08 -13.49 13.41
N LEU A 229 11.03 -13.98 12.74
CA LEU A 229 11.05 -14.22 11.29
C LEU A 229 10.92 -12.92 10.49
N CYS A 230 9.93 -12.09 10.83
CA CYS A 230 9.61 -10.90 10.04
C CYS A 230 10.72 -9.84 10.11
N HIS A 231 11.33 -9.61 11.27
CA HIS A 231 12.43 -8.64 11.41
C HIS A 231 13.68 -9.13 10.71
N ALA A 232 14.02 -10.42 10.83
CA ALA A 232 15.17 -11.01 10.14
C ALA A 232 15.02 -10.88 8.61
N LEU A 233 13.86 -11.27 8.08
CA LEU A 233 13.54 -11.16 6.67
C LEU A 233 13.59 -9.69 6.19
N LEU A 234 13.09 -8.75 7.00
CA LEU A 234 13.13 -7.33 6.66
C LEU A 234 14.55 -6.78 6.62
N PHE A 235 15.42 -7.13 7.57
CA PHE A 235 16.82 -6.71 7.55
C PHE A 235 17.58 -7.26 6.34
N GLU A 236 17.33 -8.52 5.98
CA GLU A 236 17.89 -9.17 4.80
C GLU A 236 17.42 -8.49 3.50
N ALA A 237 16.12 -8.19 3.40
CA ALA A 237 15.56 -7.49 2.24
C ALA A 237 16.06 -6.03 2.15
N ALA A 238 16.22 -5.34 3.27
CA ALA A 238 16.77 -3.99 3.31
C ALA A 238 18.20 -3.93 2.78
N GLU A 239 19.05 -4.89 3.16
CA GLU A 239 20.40 -4.99 2.61
C GLU A 239 20.38 -5.27 1.11
N GLU A 240 19.53 -6.20 0.67
CA GLU A 240 19.41 -6.57 -0.74
C GLU A 240 18.85 -5.42 -1.61
N CYS A 241 17.83 -4.70 -1.14
CA CYS A 241 17.28 -3.54 -1.86
C CYS A 241 18.31 -2.42 -2.01
N ARG A 242 19.14 -2.19 -0.99
CA ARG A 242 20.27 -1.26 -1.05
C ARG A 242 21.30 -1.70 -2.11
N GLU A 243 21.67 -2.98 -2.12
CA GLU A 243 22.63 -3.51 -3.11
C GLU A 243 22.11 -3.42 -4.55
N LEU A 244 20.81 -3.66 -4.74
CA LEU A 244 20.15 -3.61 -6.04
C LEU A 244 19.74 -2.21 -6.48
N ASP A 245 19.92 -1.20 -5.61
CA ASP A 245 19.45 0.16 -5.80
C ASP A 245 17.97 0.22 -6.22
N VAL A 246 17.11 -0.39 -5.41
CA VAL A 246 15.64 -0.33 -5.55
C VAL A 246 14.98 0.08 -4.23
N PRO A 247 13.84 0.79 -4.25
CA PRO A 247 13.15 1.21 -3.05
C PRO A 247 12.52 0.03 -2.29
N LEU A 248 12.59 0.11 -0.97
CA LEU A 248 11.84 -0.74 -0.05
C LEU A 248 10.59 0.02 0.45
N GLN A 249 9.42 -0.43 0.04
CA GLN A 249 8.14 0.07 0.51
C GLN A 249 7.74 -0.65 1.81
N VAL A 250 7.30 0.09 2.81
CA VAL A 250 6.89 -0.45 4.11
C VAL A 250 5.46 0.01 4.41
N HIS A 251 4.53 -0.93 4.56
CA HIS A 251 3.19 -0.59 5.07
C HIS A 251 3.30 -0.03 6.49
N CYS A 252 2.72 1.15 6.73
CA CYS A 252 2.70 1.81 8.03
C CYS A 252 1.30 2.35 8.35
N GLY A 253 0.92 2.34 9.63
CA GLY A 253 -0.38 2.86 10.04
C GLY A 253 -1.53 1.95 9.64
N PHE A 254 -2.59 2.54 9.08
CA PHE A 254 -3.91 1.94 8.89
C PHE A 254 -3.96 0.75 7.92
N GLY A 255 -4.51 -0.35 8.42
CA GLY A 255 -4.93 -1.53 7.67
C GLY A 255 -6.19 -2.18 8.26
N ASP A 256 -6.34 -3.48 8.01
CA ASP A 256 -7.48 -4.28 8.48
C ASP A 256 -7.22 -4.86 9.89
N PRO A 257 -8.20 -5.53 10.54
CA PRO A 257 -8.00 -6.13 11.87
C PRO A 257 -6.98 -7.29 11.98
N ASP A 258 -6.32 -7.72 10.89
CA ASP A 258 -5.22 -8.70 10.93
C ASP A 258 -3.91 -8.06 11.42
N GLU A 259 -3.78 -6.72 11.34
CA GLU A 259 -2.70 -5.96 11.95
C GLU A 259 -3.05 -5.43 13.34
N ASP A 260 -2.01 -5.16 14.15
CA ASP A 260 -2.15 -4.35 15.37
C ASP A 260 -1.67 -2.93 15.08
N LEU A 261 -2.62 -2.02 14.88
CA LEU A 261 -2.33 -0.61 14.58
C LEU A 261 -1.40 0.04 15.62
N ALA A 262 -1.48 -0.37 16.90
CA ALA A 262 -0.62 0.17 17.96
C ALA A 262 0.87 -0.14 17.74
N GLU A 263 1.16 -1.17 16.95
CA GLU A 263 2.49 -1.67 16.64
C GLU A 263 2.96 -1.28 15.22
N ALA A 264 2.14 -0.52 14.48
CA ALA A 264 2.38 -0.13 13.08
C ALA A 264 3.00 1.27 12.90
N SER A 265 3.57 1.86 13.97
CA SER A 265 4.25 3.16 13.90
C SER A 265 5.57 3.06 13.11
N PRO A 266 5.82 3.97 12.15
CA PRO A 266 7.05 3.99 11.36
C PRO A 266 8.29 4.35 12.20
N LEU A 267 8.15 4.93 13.40
CA LEU A 267 9.28 5.21 14.29
C LEU A 267 10.06 3.95 14.68
N GLY A 268 9.39 2.80 14.67
CA GLY A 268 10.00 1.51 14.92
C GLY A 268 11.05 1.10 13.89
N LEU A 269 11.01 1.67 12.68
CA LEU A 269 11.93 1.39 11.58
C LEU A 269 13.28 2.11 11.70
N ARG A 270 13.46 2.91 12.77
CA ARG A 270 14.69 3.68 13.02
C ARG A 270 16.00 2.90 12.82
N PRO A 271 16.12 1.60 13.19
CA PRO A 271 17.33 0.83 12.90
C PRO A 271 17.73 0.83 11.41
N LEU A 272 16.79 0.85 10.47
CA LEU A 272 17.06 0.93 9.03
C LEU A 272 17.67 2.28 8.60
N PHE A 273 17.48 3.33 9.39
CA PHE A 273 17.95 4.68 9.05
C PHE A 273 19.23 5.08 9.80
N THR A 274 19.47 4.47 10.97
CA THR A 274 20.63 4.81 11.83
C THR A 274 21.83 3.91 11.62
N GLU A 275 21.63 2.66 11.23
CA GLU A 275 22.73 1.72 11.07
C GLU A 275 23.56 2.03 9.80
N PRO A 276 24.90 2.15 9.90
CA PRO A 276 25.74 2.49 8.76
C PRO A 276 25.65 1.53 7.58
N SER A 277 25.30 0.25 7.82
CA SER A 277 25.12 -0.76 6.78
C SER A 277 23.95 -0.43 5.85
N TYR A 278 22.93 0.30 6.27
CA TYR A 278 21.78 0.62 5.41
C TYR A 278 21.88 1.98 4.69
N ARG A 279 23.03 2.67 4.78
CA ARG A 279 23.21 3.94 4.05
C ARG A 279 23.02 3.76 2.54
N GLY A 280 22.21 4.64 1.96
CA GLY A 280 21.82 4.59 0.54
C GLY A 280 20.58 3.73 0.26
N LEU A 281 20.02 3.05 1.26
CA LEU A 281 18.72 2.41 1.14
C LEU A 281 17.63 3.48 0.98
N ARG A 282 16.84 3.37 -0.08
CA ARG A 282 15.63 4.18 -0.28
C ARG A 282 14.45 3.48 0.36
N VAL A 283 13.75 4.15 1.27
CA VAL A 283 12.57 3.62 1.97
C VAL A 283 11.36 4.50 1.69
N THR A 284 10.24 3.87 1.35
CA THR A 284 8.95 4.57 1.20
C THR A 284 7.96 4.04 2.23
N LEU A 285 7.53 4.91 3.14
CA LEU A 285 6.53 4.63 4.17
C LEU A 285 5.13 4.79 3.55
N LEU A 286 4.39 3.70 3.42
CA LEU A 286 3.08 3.72 2.79
C LEU A 286 1.97 4.01 3.81
N HIS A 287 0.97 4.76 3.38
CA HIS A 287 -0.30 5.09 4.05
C HIS A 287 -0.18 6.00 5.26
N CYS A 288 0.71 5.65 6.18
CA CYS A 288 1.18 6.37 7.36
C CYS A 288 0.15 6.81 8.40
N TYR A 289 -1.09 7.14 8.05
CA TYR A 289 -2.11 7.56 9.01
C TYR A 289 -2.41 6.44 10.02
N PRO A 290 -2.56 6.73 11.33
CA PRO A 290 -2.58 8.06 11.97
C PRO A 290 -1.20 8.61 12.35
N TYR A 291 -0.12 7.93 11.96
CA TYR A 291 1.28 8.24 12.24
C TYR A 291 1.93 9.13 11.16
N HIS A 292 1.18 9.84 10.33
CA HIS A 292 1.74 10.63 9.22
C HIS A 292 2.74 11.70 9.70
N ARG A 293 2.52 12.29 10.88
CA ARG A 293 3.48 13.23 11.49
C ARG A 293 4.79 12.56 11.92
N GLU A 294 4.72 11.29 12.31
CA GLU A 294 5.92 10.51 12.67
C GLU A 294 6.70 10.15 11.41
N ALA A 295 6.00 9.77 10.34
CA ALA A 295 6.61 9.54 9.03
C ALA A 295 7.26 10.81 8.47
N ASP A 296 6.59 11.97 8.57
CA ASP A 296 7.13 13.26 8.14
C ASP A 296 8.39 13.65 8.94
N TYR A 297 8.35 13.45 10.27
CA TYR A 297 9.54 13.61 11.10
C TYR A 297 10.71 12.78 10.58
N LEU A 298 10.50 11.49 10.25
CA LEU A 298 11.56 10.63 9.72
C LEU A 298 12.09 11.15 8.37
N CYS A 299 11.20 11.57 7.46
CA CYS A 299 11.57 12.18 6.18
C CYS A 299 12.39 13.47 6.36
N SER A 300 12.14 14.22 7.44
CA SER A 300 12.84 15.48 7.71
C SER A 300 14.26 15.31 8.30
N VAL A 301 14.56 14.17 8.92
CA VAL A 301 15.84 13.96 9.63
C VAL A 301 16.70 12.83 9.06
N PHE A 302 16.16 12.00 8.17
CA PHE A 302 16.90 10.93 7.49
C PHE A 302 16.85 11.11 5.97
N PRO A 303 17.98 10.94 5.26
CA PRO A 303 17.98 10.97 3.79
C PRO A 303 17.27 9.73 3.23
N ASP A 304 16.81 9.83 1.99
CA ASP A 304 16.27 8.70 1.23
C ASP A 304 15.04 8.02 1.87
N VAL A 305 14.36 8.73 2.79
CA VAL A 305 13.07 8.35 3.37
C VAL A 305 11.97 9.18 2.74
N TYR A 306 10.97 8.50 2.21
CA TYR A 306 9.79 9.08 1.57
C TYR A 306 8.53 8.55 2.25
N MET A 307 7.41 9.25 2.07
CA MET A 307 6.13 8.80 2.59
C MET A 307 4.98 9.12 1.63
N ASP A 308 3.87 8.43 1.81
CA ASP A 308 2.58 8.77 1.21
C ASP A 308 1.45 8.71 2.23
N LEU A 309 0.26 9.15 1.79
CA LEU A 309 -1.02 9.04 2.50
C LEU A 309 -2.03 8.21 1.69
N SER A 310 -1.54 7.36 0.79
CA SER A 310 -2.36 6.43 0.01
C SER A 310 -3.19 5.55 0.95
N LEU A 311 -4.23 4.90 0.41
CA LEU A 311 -5.25 4.19 1.20
C LEU A 311 -6.07 5.15 2.09
N THR A 312 -5.44 5.86 3.02
CA THR A 312 -6.07 6.48 4.18
C THR A 312 -6.82 7.77 3.90
N ILE A 313 -6.45 8.54 2.87
CA ILE A 313 -7.16 9.78 2.49
C ILE A 313 -8.67 9.57 2.36
N PRO A 314 -9.18 8.61 1.56
CA PRO A 314 -10.61 8.33 1.51
C PRO A 314 -11.15 7.70 2.80
N PHE A 315 -10.47 6.73 3.42
CA PHE A 315 -11.05 6.01 4.58
C PHE A 315 -11.11 6.84 5.87
N ALA A 316 -10.18 7.76 6.08
CA ALA A 316 -10.18 8.67 7.24
C ALA A 316 -11.09 9.88 7.04
N GLY A 317 -11.79 10.00 5.90
CA GLY A 317 -12.74 11.06 5.62
C GLY A 317 -12.16 12.47 5.81
N LEU A 318 -12.78 13.28 6.67
CA LEU A 318 -12.31 14.65 6.94
C LEU A 318 -10.90 14.69 7.55
N GLU A 319 -10.53 13.67 8.33
CA GLU A 319 -9.21 13.58 8.95
C GLU A 319 -8.13 13.19 7.94
N GLY A 320 -8.46 12.38 6.92
CA GLY A 320 -7.57 12.14 5.79
C GLY A 320 -7.25 13.44 5.04
N GLY A 321 -8.27 14.27 4.80
CA GLY A 321 -8.09 15.61 4.25
C GLY A 321 -7.33 16.57 5.17
N ARG A 322 -7.36 16.37 6.49
CA ARG A 322 -6.55 17.13 7.45
C ARG A 322 -5.09 16.68 7.41
N ALA A 323 -4.84 15.37 7.38
CA ALA A 323 -3.50 14.81 7.30
C ALA A 323 -2.75 15.30 6.04
N MET A 324 -3.43 15.43 4.90
CA MET A 324 -2.83 16.02 3.69
C MET A 324 -2.47 17.51 3.79
N ARG A 325 -3.12 18.26 4.69
CA ARG A 325 -2.88 19.71 4.85
C ARG A 325 -1.78 20.03 5.85
N GLU A 326 -1.48 19.09 6.74
CA GLU A 326 -0.40 19.20 7.72
C GLU A 326 0.95 18.99 7.04
#